data_AF-A0A8D8A1N9-F1
#
_entry.id   AF-A0A8D8A1N9-F1
#
_cell.length_a   1.000
_cell.length_b   1.000
_cell.length_c   1.000
_cell.angle_alpha   90.00
_cell.angle_beta   90.00
_cell.angle_gamma   90.00
#
_symmetry.space_group_name_H-M   'P 1'
#
loop_
_entity.id
_entity.type
_entity.pdbx_description
1 polymer ?
#
loop_
_entity_poly.entity_id
_entity_poly.type
_entity_poly.pdbx_seq_one_letter_code
_entity_poly.pdbx_strand_id
1 'polypeptide(L)'
;DYFDICSTLIFGRIIDTLDEAAHERIGNYNVWPDILDALVFMYSREHFGQNIGGYFEALKQNPDKYLQRSSPKLISFLRELKKTKTTFLVTGSHVDFANFTASYALGPDWPELFDVVVGYAKKPGFFTGAKPFIAMEGSTETDPLTPSQLERNHVYSQGNWRDLTVLLQRLSRKESPSYLYIGDNLIQDMYTPSKFTKADTIAIVEEMAAEGMRDHPTPTHPDARYLQSRFWGSYFQAGTNPLLEEPSLWADLIKRYARICVPSMEVVADYPLDHSYNSFTESVACADGYYPAEPMTLAN
;
A
#
# COMPACT_ATOMS: atom_id res chain seq x y z
N ASP A 1 1.85 1.72 -8.77
CA ASP A 1 2.56 1.49 -7.49
C ASP A 1 3.87 2.28 -7.53
N TYR A 2 4.45 2.69 -6.41
CA TYR A 2 5.75 3.38 -6.40
C TYR A 2 6.88 2.52 -6.98
N PHE A 3 6.76 1.18 -6.89
CA PHE A 3 7.68 0.25 -7.56
C PHE A 3 7.64 0.36 -9.10
N ASP A 4 6.55 0.88 -9.68
CA ASP A 4 6.37 0.98 -11.13
C ASP A 4 6.94 2.29 -11.70
N ILE A 5 7.14 3.34 -10.90
CA ILE A 5 7.55 4.68 -11.40
C ILE A 5 8.84 4.62 -12.20
N CYS A 6 9.83 3.88 -11.68
CA CYS A 6 11.12 3.70 -12.37
C CYS A 6 10.95 3.00 -13.72
N SER A 7 10.01 2.06 -13.83
CA SER A 7 9.76 1.31 -15.06
C SER A 7 9.25 2.20 -16.18
N THR A 8 8.36 3.15 -15.88
CA THR A 8 7.82 4.10 -16.87
C THR A 8 8.90 5.02 -17.40
N LEU A 9 9.80 5.52 -16.54
CA LEU A 9 10.93 6.35 -16.95
C LEU A 9 11.92 5.57 -17.83
N ILE A 10 12.26 4.35 -17.43
CA ILE A 10 13.18 3.48 -18.19
C ILE A 10 12.59 3.14 -19.56
N PHE A 11 11.30 2.80 -19.60
CA PHE A 11 10.59 2.50 -20.84
C PHE A 11 10.67 3.66 -21.84
N GLY A 12 10.37 4.90 -21.40
CA GLY A 12 10.48 6.09 -22.24
C GLY A 12 11.90 6.33 -22.76
N ARG A 13 12.91 6.23 -21.87
CA ARG A 13 14.31 6.42 -22.26
C ARG A 13 14.82 5.39 -23.26
N ILE A 14 14.38 4.13 -23.15
CA ILE A 14 14.76 3.10 -24.11
C ILE A 14 14.18 3.43 -25.48
N ILE A 15 12.92 3.87 -25.55
CA ILE A 15 12.31 4.32 -26.81
C ILE A 15 13.10 5.47 -27.42
N ASP A 16 13.39 6.51 -26.64
CA ASP A 16 14.14 7.68 -27.11
C ASP A 16 15.52 7.28 -27.64
N THR A 17 16.21 6.40 -26.92
CA THR A 17 17.55 5.91 -27.32
C THR A 17 17.50 5.10 -28.62
N LEU A 18 16.47 4.27 -28.79
CA LEU A 18 16.30 3.46 -29.99
C LEU A 18 15.97 4.32 -31.21
N ASP A 19 15.07 5.30 -31.05
CA ASP A 19 14.73 6.25 -32.10
C ASP A 19 15.93 7.12 -32.51
N GLU A 20 16.72 7.58 -31.53
CA GLU A 20 17.93 8.35 -31.79
C GLU A 20 18.96 7.53 -32.58
N ALA A 21 19.16 6.27 -32.20
CA ALA A 21 20.07 5.34 -32.89
C ALA A 21 19.59 4.99 -34.31
N ALA A 22 18.28 4.94 -34.54
CA ALA A 22 17.70 4.69 -35.86
C ALA A 22 17.63 5.96 -36.74
N HIS A 23 17.86 7.14 -36.14
CA HIS A 23 17.62 8.45 -36.78
C HIS A 23 16.18 8.64 -37.30
N GLU A 24 15.23 7.87 -36.78
CA GLU A 24 13.81 7.95 -37.09
C GLU A 24 12.97 7.35 -35.97
N ARG A 25 11.66 7.63 -35.97
CA ARG A 25 10.73 7.00 -35.03
C ARG A 25 10.37 5.60 -35.51
N ILE A 26 10.83 4.57 -34.80
CA ILE A 26 10.62 3.16 -35.16
C ILE A 26 9.13 2.79 -35.11
N GLY A 27 8.38 3.35 -34.16
CA GLY A 27 6.93 3.24 -34.05
C GLY A 27 6.41 1.94 -33.42
N ASN A 28 7.17 0.83 -33.48
CA ASN A 28 6.87 -0.42 -32.78
C ASN A 28 8.10 -0.89 -31.99
N TYR A 29 7.92 -1.12 -30.69
CA TYR A 29 9.00 -1.48 -29.78
C TYR A 29 8.66 -2.78 -29.05
N ASN A 30 9.65 -3.64 -28.86
CA ASN A 30 9.55 -4.84 -28.03
C ASN A 30 10.58 -4.77 -26.89
N VAL A 31 10.35 -3.86 -25.95
CA VAL A 31 11.30 -3.55 -24.85
C VAL A 31 10.76 -3.97 -23.48
N TRP A 32 9.45 -4.19 -23.37
CA TRP A 32 8.82 -4.55 -22.10
C TRP A 32 9.34 -5.87 -21.49
N PRO A 33 9.56 -6.96 -22.26
CA PRO A 33 10.05 -8.20 -21.67
C PRO A 33 11.37 -8.03 -20.91
N ASP A 34 12.33 -7.28 -21.47
CA ASP A 34 13.62 -7.05 -20.83
C ASP A 34 13.50 -6.18 -19.57
N ILE A 35 12.62 -5.17 -19.60
CA ILE A 35 12.34 -4.31 -18.43
C ILE A 35 11.69 -5.15 -17.33
N LEU A 36 10.71 -5.99 -17.68
CA LEU A 36 10.02 -6.85 -16.73
C LEU A 36 10.99 -7.87 -16.10
N ASP A 37 11.82 -8.52 -16.91
CA ASP A 37 12.83 -9.46 -16.43
C ASP A 37 13.81 -8.79 -15.47
N ALA A 38 14.24 -7.55 -15.76
CA ALA A 38 15.08 -6.77 -14.86
C ALA A 38 14.38 -6.43 -13.52
N LEU A 39 13.10 -6.07 -13.54
CA LEU A 39 12.32 -5.80 -12.32
C LEU A 39 12.12 -7.07 -11.49
N VAL A 40 11.78 -8.19 -12.14
CA VAL A 40 11.64 -9.50 -11.48
C VAL A 40 12.97 -9.93 -10.86
N PHE A 41 14.07 -9.75 -11.58
CA PHE A 41 15.41 -10.02 -11.06
C PHE A 41 15.72 -9.12 -9.86
N MET A 42 15.48 -7.82 -9.94
CA MET A 42 15.81 -6.87 -8.87
C MET A 42 14.99 -7.12 -7.59
N TYR A 43 13.70 -7.46 -7.71
CA TYR A 43 12.78 -7.62 -6.59
C TYR A 43 12.51 -9.07 -6.17
N SER A 44 13.22 -10.05 -6.74
CA SER A 44 13.07 -11.45 -6.35
C SER A 44 13.31 -11.65 -4.85
N ARG A 45 12.41 -12.35 -4.16
CA ARG A 45 12.47 -12.53 -2.70
C ARG A 45 13.77 -13.17 -2.22
N GLU A 46 14.31 -14.11 -3.00
CA GLU A 46 15.54 -14.84 -2.65
C GLU A 46 16.76 -13.91 -2.63
N HIS A 47 16.70 -12.82 -3.41
CA HIS A 47 17.78 -11.87 -3.52
C HIS A 47 17.91 -10.96 -2.30
N PHE A 48 16.87 -10.86 -1.45
CA PHE A 48 16.95 -10.11 -0.20
C PHE A 48 18.02 -10.71 0.73
N GLY A 49 17.98 -12.02 0.96
CA GLY A 49 18.96 -12.72 1.80
C GLY A 49 20.34 -12.80 1.15
N GLN A 50 20.38 -12.94 -0.18
CA GLN A 50 21.62 -13.17 -0.94
C GLN A 50 22.36 -11.90 -1.38
N ASN A 51 21.78 -10.71 -1.20
CA ASN A 51 22.32 -9.43 -1.70
C ASN A 51 22.52 -9.43 -3.22
N ILE A 52 21.56 -9.95 -3.98
CA ILE A 52 21.63 -9.96 -5.45
C ILE A 52 20.82 -8.77 -6.00
N GLY A 53 21.24 -8.21 -7.13
CA GLY A 53 20.51 -7.16 -7.85
C GLY A 53 20.69 -5.74 -7.32
N GLY A 54 21.49 -5.53 -6.28
CA GLY A 54 21.90 -4.21 -5.76
C GLY A 54 20.82 -3.43 -4.99
N TYR A 55 19.52 -3.64 -5.29
CA TYR A 55 18.42 -2.94 -4.63
C TYR A 55 18.37 -3.21 -3.12
N PHE A 56 18.23 -4.47 -2.73
CA PHE A 56 18.14 -4.84 -1.30
C PHE A 56 19.44 -4.57 -0.55
N GLU A 57 20.58 -4.71 -1.22
CA GLU A 57 21.89 -4.40 -0.62
C GLU A 57 22.01 -2.91 -0.31
N ALA A 58 21.73 -2.03 -1.28
CA ALA A 58 21.78 -0.59 -1.09
C ALA A 58 20.81 -0.12 0.00
N LEU A 59 19.61 -0.71 0.03
CA LEU A 59 18.59 -0.47 1.05
C LEU A 59 19.07 -0.87 2.45
N LYS A 60 19.70 -2.04 2.60
CA LYS A 60 20.24 -2.50 3.89
C LYS A 60 21.43 -1.68 4.38
N GLN A 61 22.26 -1.19 3.46
CA GLN A 61 23.42 -0.38 3.79
C GLN A 61 23.04 1.06 4.20
N ASN A 62 21.93 1.60 3.69
CA ASN A 62 21.53 3.00 3.91
C ASN A 62 20.02 3.11 4.18
N PRO A 63 19.46 2.44 5.21
CA PRO A 63 18.02 2.38 5.41
C PRO A 63 17.41 3.76 5.67
N ASP A 64 18.13 4.67 6.31
CA ASP A 64 17.70 6.05 6.58
C ASP A 64 17.52 6.92 5.34
N LYS A 65 18.18 6.55 4.24
CA LYS A 65 18.02 7.22 2.95
C LYS A 65 16.75 6.80 2.22
N TYR A 66 16.25 5.59 2.48
CA TYR A 66 15.21 4.95 1.67
C TYR A 66 13.93 4.62 2.44
N LEU A 67 13.99 4.58 3.78
CA LEU A 67 12.86 4.25 4.65
C LEU A 67 12.61 5.40 5.63
N GLN A 68 11.33 5.71 5.82
CA GLN A 68 10.90 6.67 6.82
C GLN A 68 10.54 5.94 8.13
N ARG A 69 10.86 6.57 9.26
CA ARG A 69 10.43 6.07 10.57
C ARG A 69 9.04 6.60 10.89
N SER A 70 8.20 5.73 11.43
CA SER A 70 6.92 6.14 12.00
C SER A 70 7.14 6.96 13.27
N SER A 71 6.25 7.90 13.53
CA SER A 71 6.31 8.70 14.74
C SER A 71 6.01 7.84 15.98
N PRO A 72 6.54 8.22 17.16
CA PRO A 72 6.14 7.59 18.43
C PRO A 72 4.63 7.65 18.68
N LYS A 73 3.95 8.67 18.15
CA LYS A 73 2.49 8.85 18.21
C LYS A 73 1.78 7.72 17.45
N LEU A 74 2.17 7.45 16.21
CA LEU A 74 1.60 6.36 15.41
C LEU A 74 1.84 5.00 16.06
N ILE A 75 3.05 4.73 16.55
CA ILE A 75 3.35 3.47 17.25
C ILE A 75 2.46 3.33 18.50
N SER A 76 2.28 4.41 19.26
CA SER A 76 1.39 4.42 20.44
C SER A 76 -0.07 4.20 20.05
N PHE A 77 -0.54 4.84 18.98
CA PHE A 77 -1.88 4.64 18.43
C PHE A 77 -2.14 3.17 18.08
N LEU A 78 -1.21 2.49 17.39
CA LEU A 78 -1.33 1.07 17.05
C LEU A 78 -1.38 0.18 18.30
N ARG A 79 -0.58 0.49 19.33
CA ARG A 79 -0.63 -0.22 20.62
C ARG A 79 -1.99 -0.05 21.30
N GLU A 80 -2.53 1.17 21.37
CA GLU A 80 -3.85 1.42 21.96
C GLU A 80 -4.97 0.75 21.15
N LEU A 81 -4.88 0.76 19.82
CA LEU A 81 -5.83 0.09 18.92
C LEU A 81 -5.88 -1.41 19.24
N LYS A 82 -4.72 -2.07 19.34
CA LYS A 82 -4.63 -3.51 19.64
C LYS A 82 -5.21 -3.90 21.01
N LYS A 83 -5.24 -3.00 21.99
CA LYS A 83 -5.89 -3.28 23.29
C LYS A 83 -7.39 -3.56 23.16
N THR A 84 -8.05 -2.99 22.15
CA THR A 84 -9.51 -3.04 22.00
C THR A 84 -9.98 -3.71 20.72
N LYS A 85 -9.12 -3.84 19.70
CA LYS A 85 -9.44 -4.41 18.39
C LYS A 85 -8.46 -5.55 18.07
N THR A 86 -8.91 -6.51 17.26
CA THR A 86 -8.01 -7.51 16.66
C THR A 86 -7.31 -6.87 15.46
N THR A 87 -5.98 -6.84 15.51
CA THR A 87 -5.12 -6.17 14.52
C THR A 87 -4.41 -7.21 13.65
N PHE A 88 -4.15 -6.89 12.40
CA PHE A 88 -3.43 -7.79 11.50
C PHE A 88 -2.62 -7.01 10.47
N LEU A 89 -1.55 -7.63 9.97
CA LEU A 89 -0.74 -7.12 8.87
C LEU A 89 -0.78 -8.14 7.72
N VAL A 90 -1.12 -7.68 6.51
CA VAL A 90 -1.07 -8.50 5.29
C VAL A 90 -0.18 -7.77 4.28
N THR A 91 0.96 -8.36 3.94
CA THR A 91 1.94 -7.75 3.04
C THR A 91 2.28 -8.67 1.87
N GLY A 92 2.51 -8.06 0.70
CA GLY A 92 3.04 -8.78 -0.47
C GLY A 92 4.51 -9.17 -0.33
N SER A 93 5.22 -8.54 0.60
CA SER A 93 6.63 -8.80 0.89
C SER A 93 6.84 -10.12 1.59
N HIS A 94 7.95 -10.80 1.30
CA HIS A 94 8.37 -11.95 2.09
C HIS A 94 8.74 -11.52 3.52
N VAL A 95 8.64 -12.46 4.48
CA VAL A 95 8.67 -12.16 5.92
C VAL A 95 10.00 -11.54 6.37
N ASP A 96 11.12 -11.93 5.78
CA ASP A 96 12.43 -11.36 6.08
C ASP A 96 12.55 -9.88 5.68
N PHE A 97 12.11 -9.54 4.46
CA PHE A 97 12.10 -8.17 3.98
C PHE A 97 11.10 -7.31 4.76
N ALA A 98 9.90 -7.85 5.03
CA ALA A 98 8.91 -7.20 5.87
C ALA A 98 9.44 -6.95 7.29
N ASN A 99 10.14 -7.92 7.87
CA ASN A 99 10.74 -7.76 9.19
C ASN A 99 11.83 -6.68 9.18
N PHE A 100 12.67 -6.60 8.15
CA PHE A 100 13.68 -5.56 8.03
C PHE A 100 13.06 -4.15 7.96
N THR A 101 12.09 -3.95 7.07
CA THR A 101 11.45 -2.63 6.88
C THR A 101 10.59 -2.24 8.07
N ALA A 102 9.80 -3.16 8.63
CA ALA A 102 8.97 -2.90 9.80
C ALA A 102 9.80 -2.66 11.06
N SER A 103 10.91 -3.40 11.26
CA SER A 103 11.82 -3.14 12.39
C SER A 103 12.41 -1.74 12.33
N TYR A 104 12.72 -1.26 11.12
CA TYR A 104 13.21 0.10 10.94
C TYR A 104 12.11 1.16 11.17
N ALA A 105 10.92 0.96 10.58
CA ALA A 105 9.85 1.95 10.57
C ALA A 105 9.08 2.02 11.90
N LEU A 106 8.74 0.86 12.49
CA LEU A 106 7.87 0.72 13.66
C LEU A 106 8.64 0.34 14.94
N GLY A 107 9.92 -0.02 14.81
CA GLY A 107 10.77 -0.47 15.91
C GLY A 107 10.91 -2.01 15.98
N PRO A 108 11.86 -2.52 16.77
CA PRO A 108 12.19 -3.96 16.80
C PRO A 108 11.03 -4.84 17.27
N ASP A 109 10.16 -4.31 18.13
CA ASP A 109 9.01 -5.04 18.69
C ASP A 109 7.74 -4.89 17.84
N TRP A 110 7.87 -4.50 16.56
CA TRP A 110 6.74 -4.31 15.65
C TRP A 110 5.78 -5.53 15.57
N PRO A 111 6.20 -6.81 15.70
CA PRO A 111 5.25 -7.92 15.64
C PRO A 111 4.22 -7.85 16.78
N GLU A 112 4.57 -7.22 17.90
CA GLU A 112 3.65 -7.02 19.03
C GLU A 112 2.52 -6.04 18.70
N LEU A 113 2.61 -5.27 17.62
CA LEU A 113 1.56 -4.35 17.17
C LEU A 113 0.40 -5.08 16.46
N PHE A 114 0.57 -6.35 16.10
CA PHE A 114 -0.40 -7.12 15.32
C PHE A 114 -0.76 -8.43 16.01
N ASP A 115 -2.02 -8.88 15.93
CA ASP A 115 -2.42 -10.21 16.40
C ASP A 115 -2.12 -11.30 15.37
N VAL A 116 -2.00 -10.94 14.09
CA VAL A 116 -1.70 -11.85 12.98
C VAL A 116 -0.84 -11.14 11.95
N VAL A 117 0.22 -11.78 11.49
CA VAL A 117 1.05 -11.27 10.39
C VAL A 117 1.02 -12.26 9.24
N VAL A 118 0.79 -11.76 8.03
CA VAL A 118 0.78 -12.55 6.81
C VAL A 118 1.75 -11.92 5.81
N GLY A 119 2.89 -12.55 5.62
CA GLY A 119 3.84 -12.24 4.57
C GLY A 119 3.48 -12.92 3.25
N TYR A 120 4.06 -12.45 2.16
CA TYR A 120 3.95 -13.00 0.82
C TYR A 120 2.50 -13.34 0.42
N ALA A 121 1.56 -12.45 0.76
CA ALA A 121 0.13 -12.70 0.63
C ALA A 121 -0.35 -12.87 -0.82
N LYS A 122 0.47 -12.54 -1.83
CA LYS A 122 0.13 -12.62 -3.27
C LYS A 122 -1.18 -11.93 -3.61
N LYS A 123 -1.34 -10.68 -3.14
CA LYS A 123 -2.44 -9.79 -3.56
C LYS A 123 -2.42 -9.61 -5.10
N PRO A 124 -3.58 -9.45 -5.77
CA PRO A 124 -4.94 -9.48 -5.24
C PRO A 124 -5.46 -10.90 -4.93
N GLY A 125 -4.70 -11.94 -5.29
CA GLY A 125 -5.07 -13.35 -5.10
C GLY A 125 -5.37 -13.74 -3.65
N PHE A 126 -4.82 -13.03 -2.66
CA PHE A 126 -5.21 -13.19 -1.25
C PHE A 126 -6.72 -13.03 -1.03
N PHE A 127 -7.33 -12.03 -1.67
CA PHE A 127 -8.73 -11.68 -1.46
C PHE A 127 -9.69 -12.46 -2.36
N THR A 128 -9.21 -12.93 -3.52
CA THR A 128 -10.04 -13.58 -4.54
C THR A 128 -9.85 -15.09 -4.62
N GLY A 129 -8.71 -15.59 -4.13
CA GLY A 129 -8.31 -16.98 -4.21
C GLY A 129 -8.51 -17.76 -2.91
N ALA A 130 -7.95 -18.97 -2.89
CA ALA A 130 -8.03 -19.90 -1.76
C ALA A 130 -6.70 -20.63 -1.53
N LYS A 131 -5.56 -19.93 -1.71
CA LYS A 131 -4.25 -20.50 -1.39
C LYS A 131 -4.17 -20.80 0.11
N PRO A 132 -3.63 -21.95 0.52
CA PRO A 132 -3.49 -22.24 1.94
C PRO A 132 -2.51 -21.27 2.59
N PHE A 133 -2.71 -21.04 3.89
CA PHE A 133 -1.69 -20.44 4.73
C PHE A 133 -0.50 -21.40 4.84
N ILE A 134 0.70 -20.87 4.96
CA ILE A 134 1.91 -21.67 5.17
C ILE A 134 2.56 -21.25 6.49
N ALA A 135 2.92 -22.22 7.31
CA ALA A 135 3.66 -21.99 8.55
C ALA A 135 5.08 -21.49 8.28
N MET A 136 5.59 -20.65 9.16
CA MET A 136 6.94 -20.10 9.07
C MET A 136 7.82 -20.64 10.20
N GLU A 137 8.99 -21.15 9.86
CA GLU A 137 10.08 -21.39 10.81
C GLU A 137 11.17 -20.35 10.53
N GLY A 138 11.20 -19.27 11.32
CA GLY A 138 11.97 -18.08 11.00
C GLY A 138 11.49 -17.45 9.69
N SER A 139 12.35 -17.42 8.68
CA SER A 139 12.04 -16.93 7.33
C SER A 139 11.75 -18.03 6.32
N THR A 140 11.62 -19.29 6.75
CA THR A 140 11.41 -20.42 5.85
C THR A 140 9.96 -20.88 5.84
N GLU A 141 9.37 -20.96 4.65
CA GLU A 141 8.06 -21.57 4.41
C GLU A 141 8.13 -23.08 4.68
N THR A 142 7.22 -23.60 5.50
CA THR A 142 7.14 -25.02 5.87
C THR A 142 5.85 -25.65 5.31
N ASP A 143 5.01 -26.23 6.16
CA ASP A 143 3.82 -26.96 5.74
C ASP A 143 2.60 -26.03 5.53
N PRO A 144 1.70 -26.38 4.59
CA PRO A 144 0.42 -25.71 4.48
C PRO A 144 -0.45 -26.00 5.71
N LEU A 145 -1.20 -24.99 6.13
CA LEU A 145 -2.06 -25.01 7.30
C LEU A 145 -3.53 -25.05 6.91
N THR A 146 -4.30 -25.76 7.71
CA THR A 146 -5.75 -25.66 7.73
C THR A 146 -6.20 -24.44 8.55
N PRO A 147 -7.42 -23.91 8.33
CA PRO A 147 -7.90 -22.72 9.06
C PRO A 147 -7.93 -22.91 10.59
N SER A 148 -8.13 -24.13 11.08
CA SER A 148 -8.15 -24.43 12.52
C SER A 148 -6.77 -24.32 13.17
N GLN A 149 -5.69 -24.47 12.40
CA GLN A 149 -4.29 -24.38 12.88
C GLN A 149 -3.75 -22.95 12.91
N LEU A 150 -4.46 -21.98 12.33
CA LEU A 150 -4.07 -20.58 12.45
C LEU A 150 -4.30 -20.12 13.89
N GLU A 151 -3.48 -19.23 14.43
CA GLU A 151 -3.46 -18.81 15.83
C GLU A 151 -3.07 -17.33 15.97
N ARG A 152 -3.32 -16.76 17.15
CA ARG A 152 -2.88 -15.40 17.49
C ARG A 152 -1.35 -15.36 17.66
N ASN A 153 -0.75 -14.20 17.44
CA ASN A 153 0.67 -13.90 17.62
C ASN A 153 1.60 -14.78 16.76
N HIS A 154 1.13 -15.15 15.57
CA HIS A 154 1.92 -15.94 14.62
C HIS A 154 2.12 -15.18 13.31
N VAL A 155 3.21 -15.53 12.65
CA VAL A 155 3.57 -15.07 11.30
C VAL A 155 3.33 -16.21 10.33
N TYR A 156 2.61 -15.91 9.26
CA TYR A 156 2.30 -16.86 8.19
C TYR A 156 2.80 -16.35 6.85
N SER A 157 2.92 -17.24 5.88
CA SER A 157 3.10 -16.89 4.48
C SER A 157 1.87 -17.26 3.65
N GLN A 158 1.64 -16.52 2.56
CA GLN A 158 0.55 -16.74 1.60
C GLN A 158 -0.83 -16.65 2.25
N GLY A 159 -1.67 -17.68 2.13
CA GLY A 159 -3.03 -17.66 2.67
C GLY A 159 -4.07 -17.00 1.78
N ASN A 160 -5.24 -16.79 2.37
CA ASN A 160 -6.40 -16.19 1.74
C ASN A 160 -7.31 -15.49 2.76
N TRP A 161 -8.11 -14.54 2.28
CA TRP A 161 -9.00 -13.75 3.11
C TRP A 161 -10.05 -14.59 3.84
N ARG A 162 -10.61 -15.61 3.18
CA ARG A 162 -11.66 -16.46 3.77
C ARG A 162 -11.14 -17.14 5.05
N ASP A 163 -9.97 -17.75 4.99
CA ASP A 163 -9.41 -18.46 6.14
C ASP A 163 -8.91 -17.46 7.22
N LEU A 164 -8.41 -16.29 6.83
CA LEU A 164 -8.10 -15.21 7.76
C LEU A 164 -9.35 -14.77 8.54
N THR A 165 -10.50 -14.61 7.88
CA THR A 165 -11.73 -14.19 8.55
C THR A 165 -12.21 -15.18 9.60
N VAL A 166 -12.02 -16.49 9.39
CA VAL A 166 -12.31 -17.52 10.38
C VAL A 166 -11.46 -17.31 11.64
N LEU A 167 -10.16 -17.02 11.48
CA LEU A 167 -9.29 -16.68 12.60
C LEU A 167 -9.76 -15.39 13.29
N LEU A 168 -10.01 -14.32 12.55
CA LEU A 168 -10.40 -13.02 13.09
C LEU A 168 -11.75 -13.07 13.84
N GLN A 169 -12.72 -13.86 13.37
CA GLN A 169 -13.97 -14.14 14.10
C GLN A 169 -13.70 -14.79 15.45
N ARG A 170 -12.83 -15.80 15.48
CA ARG A 170 -12.47 -16.50 16.72
C ARG A 170 -11.71 -15.58 17.70
N LEU A 171 -10.79 -14.76 17.20
CA LEU A 171 -10.00 -13.83 18.03
C LEU A 171 -10.84 -12.68 18.60
N SER A 172 -11.78 -12.16 17.80
CA SER A 172 -12.66 -11.06 18.21
C SER A 172 -13.86 -11.51 19.04
N ARG A 173 -14.14 -12.83 19.09
CA ARG A 173 -15.32 -13.44 19.72
C ARG A 173 -16.63 -12.86 19.19
N LYS A 174 -16.66 -12.53 17.90
CA LYS A 174 -17.85 -12.02 17.19
C LYS A 174 -18.19 -12.96 16.05
N GLU A 175 -19.46 -13.30 15.92
CA GLU A 175 -19.95 -14.09 14.79
C GLU A 175 -19.82 -13.32 13.46
N SER A 176 -20.06 -12.01 13.49
CA SER A 176 -19.97 -11.12 12.33
C SER A 176 -19.20 -9.84 12.68
N PRO A 177 -17.85 -9.90 12.78
CA PRO A 177 -17.04 -8.72 12.99
C PRO A 177 -17.01 -7.86 11.71
N SER A 178 -16.94 -6.55 11.89
CA SER A 178 -16.58 -5.61 10.81
C SER A 178 -15.08 -5.65 10.59
N TYR A 179 -14.66 -5.54 9.33
CA TYR A 179 -13.25 -5.52 8.94
C TYR A 179 -12.92 -4.17 8.32
N LEU A 180 -11.76 -3.62 8.69
CA LEU A 180 -11.21 -2.40 8.11
C LEU A 180 -9.82 -2.73 7.60
N TYR A 181 -9.56 -2.46 6.32
CA TYR A 181 -8.28 -2.72 5.67
C TYR A 181 -7.68 -1.41 5.16
N ILE A 182 -6.40 -1.21 5.39
CA ILE A 182 -5.71 0.05 5.07
C ILE A 182 -4.53 -0.28 4.16
N GLY A 183 -4.38 0.45 3.06
CA GLY A 183 -3.28 0.24 2.13
C GLY A 183 -3.19 1.32 1.05
N ASP A 184 -2.12 1.26 0.27
CA ASP A 184 -1.74 2.26 -0.72
C ASP A 184 -2.05 1.84 -2.16
N ASN A 185 -2.06 0.53 -2.44
CA ASN A 185 -2.30 0.06 -3.79
C ASN A 185 -3.81 0.08 -4.14
N LEU A 186 -4.26 1.07 -4.91
CA LEU A 186 -5.69 1.27 -5.22
C LEU A 186 -6.39 0.04 -5.85
N ILE A 187 -5.67 -0.83 -6.55
CA ILE A 187 -6.27 -2.04 -7.11
C ILE A 187 -6.26 -3.17 -6.09
N GLN A 188 -5.10 -3.46 -5.52
CA GLN A 188 -4.90 -4.64 -4.68
C GLN A 188 -5.44 -4.46 -3.26
N ASP A 189 -5.40 -3.24 -2.75
CA ASP A 189 -5.73 -2.89 -1.37
C ASP A 189 -7.05 -2.14 -1.22
N MET A 190 -7.57 -1.49 -2.27
CA MET A 190 -8.89 -0.84 -2.23
C MET A 190 -9.93 -1.63 -3.03
N TYR A 191 -9.80 -1.66 -4.35
CA TYR A 191 -10.77 -2.30 -5.23
C TYR A 191 -11.03 -3.76 -4.85
N THR A 192 -9.96 -4.55 -4.70
CA THR A 192 -10.08 -5.99 -4.48
C THR A 192 -10.79 -6.34 -3.16
N PRO A 193 -10.33 -5.88 -1.98
CA PRO A 193 -11.06 -6.16 -0.74
C PRO A 193 -12.47 -5.55 -0.73
N SER A 194 -12.67 -4.34 -1.26
CA SER A 194 -13.99 -3.70 -1.33
C SER A 194 -14.99 -4.49 -2.18
N LYS A 195 -14.54 -5.08 -3.31
CA LYS A 195 -15.42 -5.84 -4.22
C LYS A 195 -15.62 -7.30 -3.82
N PHE A 196 -14.58 -7.97 -3.35
CA PHE A 196 -14.60 -9.42 -3.18
C PHE A 196 -14.76 -9.86 -1.72
N THR A 197 -14.84 -8.91 -0.79
CA THR A 197 -14.98 -9.18 0.63
C THR A 197 -16.04 -8.29 1.30
N LYS A 198 -16.08 -8.28 2.64
CA LYS A 198 -16.91 -7.37 3.45
C LYS A 198 -16.06 -6.32 4.20
N ALA A 199 -14.79 -6.16 3.83
CA ALA A 199 -13.92 -5.18 4.46
C ALA A 199 -14.21 -3.78 3.90
N ASP A 200 -14.41 -2.84 4.83
CA ASP A 200 -14.26 -1.42 4.50
C ASP A 200 -12.77 -1.13 4.27
N THR A 201 -12.48 -0.15 3.42
CA THR A 201 -11.09 0.17 3.06
C THR A 201 -10.75 1.64 3.30
N ILE A 202 -9.50 1.93 3.63
CA ILE A 202 -8.93 3.28 3.76
C ILE A 202 -7.72 3.37 2.84
N ALA A 203 -7.74 4.34 1.93
CA ALA A 203 -6.65 4.57 1.00
C ALA A 203 -5.56 5.43 1.66
N ILE A 204 -4.30 4.99 1.52
CA ILE A 204 -3.12 5.82 1.78
C ILE A 204 -2.62 6.35 0.43
N VAL A 205 -2.58 7.68 0.26
CA VAL A 205 -2.22 8.33 -1.00
C VAL A 205 -1.30 9.52 -0.71
N GLU A 206 0.01 9.30 -0.77
CA GLU A 206 1.02 10.33 -0.42
C GLU A 206 0.94 11.56 -1.33
N GLU A 207 0.43 11.39 -2.55
CA GLU A 207 0.19 12.45 -3.53
C GLU A 207 -0.72 13.55 -2.98
N MET A 208 -1.61 13.25 -2.01
CA MET A 208 -2.39 14.29 -1.32
C MET A 208 -1.47 15.30 -0.61
N ALA A 209 -0.47 14.83 0.13
CA ALA A 209 0.48 15.69 0.82
C ALA A 209 1.52 16.28 -0.13
N ALA A 210 1.80 15.63 -1.25
CA ALA A 210 2.73 16.12 -2.26
C ALA A 210 2.13 17.29 -3.08
N GLU A 211 0.89 17.13 -3.56
CA GLU A 211 0.16 18.15 -4.35
C GLU A 211 -0.45 19.27 -3.51
N GLY A 212 -0.59 19.03 -2.20
CA GLY A 212 -1.18 19.98 -1.26
C GLY A 212 -2.65 19.68 -1.02
N MET A 213 -3.15 20.17 0.12
CA MET A 213 -4.54 20.00 0.54
C MET A 213 -5.16 21.36 0.90
N ARG A 214 -6.44 21.54 0.60
CA ARG A 214 -7.20 22.79 0.80
C ARG A 214 -7.12 23.26 2.24
N ASP A 215 -6.77 24.54 2.43
CA ASP A 215 -6.71 25.22 3.73
C ASP A 215 -5.87 24.50 4.80
N HIS A 216 -5.00 23.57 4.39
CA HIS A 216 -4.20 22.77 5.30
C HIS A 216 -2.71 23.12 5.16
N PRO A 217 -2.10 23.78 6.16
CA PRO A 217 -0.70 24.16 6.15
C PRO A 217 0.19 22.95 6.49
N THR A 218 0.13 21.91 5.66
CA THR A 218 1.03 20.76 5.79
C THR A 218 2.38 21.11 5.17
N PRO A 219 3.51 20.75 5.80
CA PRO A 219 4.77 20.67 5.07
C PRO A 219 4.56 19.78 3.85
N THR A 220 4.99 20.24 2.67
CA THR A 220 5.00 19.41 1.47
C THR A 220 5.71 18.09 1.77
N HIS A 221 5.16 16.98 1.26
CA HIS A 221 5.77 15.66 1.41
C HIS A 221 7.29 15.72 1.15
N PRO A 222 8.16 15.10 1.98
CA PRO A 222 9.62 15.20 1.81
C PRO A 222 10.09 14.80 0.39
N ASP A 223 9.38 13.85 -0.19
CA ASP A 223 9.63 13.31 -1.53
C ASP A 223 8.67 13.86 -2.60
N ALA A 224 8.03 15.01 -2.37
CA ALA A 224 7.09 15.63 -3.31
C ALA A 224 7.68 15.79 -4.72
N ARG A 225 8.99 16.02 -4.85
CA ARG A 225 9.69 16.10 -6.14
C ARG A 225 9.61 14.82 -6.99
N TYR A 226 9.37 13.67 -6.38
CA TYR A 226 9.24 12.37 -7.04
C TYR A 226 7.77 11.97 -7.21
N LEU A 227 6.91 12.40 -6.29
CA LEU A 227 5.47 12.10 -6.32
C LEU A 227 4.70 13.01 -7.29
N GLN A 228 5.14 14.25 -7.45
CA GLN A 228 4.49 15.20 -8.35
C GLN A 228 5.06 15.10 -9.76
N SER A 229 4.18 14.83 -10.73
CA SER A 229 4.56 14.85 -12.13
C SER A 229 4.68 16.28 -12.65
N ARG A 230 5.81 16.59 -13.29
CA ARG A 230 6.00 17.86 -14.02
C ARG A 230 5.57 17.80 -15.48
N PHE A 231 5.15 16.62 -15.93
CA PHE A 231 4.88 16.34 -17.35
C PHE A 231 3.47 15.76 -17.57
N TRP A 232 3.04 14.82 -16.71
CA TRP A 232 1.77 14.10 -16.86
C TRP A 232 0.60 14.74 -16.09
N GLY A 233 0.84 15.83 -15.35
CA GLY A 233 -0.20 16.50 -14.56
C GLY A 233 -0.43 15.87 -13.18
N SER A 234 -1.56 16.22 -12.57
CA SER A 234 -1.94 15.79 -11.22
C SER A 234 -2.30 14.30 -11.16
N TYR A 235 -2.04 13.68 -10.00
CA TYR A 235 -2.54 12.37 -9.65
C TYR A 235 -4.07 12.31 -9.59
N PHE A 236 -4.73 13.40 -9.19
CA PHE A 236 -6.18 13.44 -8.93
C PHE A 236 -7.01 13.96 -10.10
N GLN A 237 -6.42 14.63 -11.08
CA GLN A 237 -7.14 15.18 -12.23
C GLN A 237 -6.58 14.64 -13.54
N ALA A 238 -7.48 14.33 -14.47
CA ALA A 238 -7.16 14.05 -15.86
C ALA A 238 -7.64 15.20 -16.75
N GLY A 239 -6.78 15.66 -17.65
CA GLY A 239 -7.14 16.64 -18.67
C GLY A 239 -6.03 17.63 -18.98
N THR A 240 -5.97 18.06 -20.24
CA THR A 240 -5.13 19.17 -20.70
C THR A 240 -5.91 20.48 -20.82
N ASN A 241 -7.24 20.43 -20.63
CA ASN A 241 -8.13 21.57 -20.74
C ASN A 241 -8.44 22.11 -19.34
N PRO A 242 -7.93 23.31 -18.97
CA PRO A 242 -8.20 23.91 -17.66
C PRO A 242 -9.69 24.19 -17.38
N LEU A 243 -10.55 24.07 -18.39
CA LEU A 243 -11.99 24.35 -18.28
C LEU A 243 -12.84 23.07 -18.10
N LEU A 244 -12.25 21.89 -18.27
CA LEU A 244 -12.90 20.58 -18.15
C LEU A 244 -12.00 19.68 -17.32
N GLU A 245 -11.96 19.96 -16.02
CA GLU A 245 -11.23 19.18 -15.05
C GLU A 245 -12.01 17.91 -14.71
N GLU A 246 -11.62 16.77 -15.30
CA GLU A 246 -12.21 15.47 -14.97
C GLU A 246 -11.37 14.79 -13.88
N PRO A 247 -12.00 14.10 -12.91
CA PRO A 247 -11.26 13.27 -11.96
C PRO A 247 -10.41 12.24 -12.70
N SER A 248 -9.18 12.03 -12.25
CA SER A 248 -8.34 10.96 -12.78
C SER A 248 -8.96 9.59 -12.51
N LEU A 249 -8.49 8.57 -13.23
CA LEU A 249 -8.83 7.18 -12.93
C LEU A 249 -8.57 6.85 -11.44
N TRP A 250 -7.49 7.38 -10.87
CA TRP A 250 -7.12 7.12 -9.48
C TRP A 250 -8.07 7.80 -8.49
N ALA A 251 -8.45 9.05 -8.74
CA ALA A 251 -9.44 9.76 -7.93
C ALA A 251 -10.80 9.05 -7.96
N ASP A 252 -11.24 8.56 -9.11
CA ASP A 252 -12.47 7.79 -9.24
C ASP A 252 -12.41 6.46 -8.46
N LEU A 253 -11.30 5.73 -8.54
CA LEU A 253 -11.10 4.49 -7.77
C LEU A 253 -11.12 4.74 -6.26
N ILE A 254 -10.45 5.79 -5.77
CA ILE A 254 -10.46 6.16 -4.35
C ILE A 254 -11.89 6.38 -3.88
N LYS A 255 -12.63 7.26 -4.57
CA LYS A 255 -13.99 7.64 -4.17
C LYS A 255 -14.98 6.47 -4.21
N ARG A 256 -14.78 5.51 -5.11
CA ARG A 256 -15.67 4.34 -5.25
C ARG A 256 -15.39 3.22 -4.27
N TYR A 257 -14.13 3.02 -3.88
CA TYR A 257 -13.71 1.81 -3.18
C TYR A 257 -13.24 2.04 -1.74
N ALA A 258 -12.76 3.24 -1.42
CA ALA A 258 -12.38 3.62 -0.07
C ALA A 258 -13.54 4.28 0.69
N ARG A 259 -13.51 4.16 2.02
CA ARG A 259 -14.37 4.95 2.92
C ARG A 259 -13.81 6.33 3.12
N ILE A 260 -12.51 6.41 3.37
CA ILE A 260 -11.76 7.66 3.47
C ILE A 260 -10.39 7.51 2.79
N CYS A 261 -9.77 8.64 2.48
CA CYS A 261 -8.43 8.73 1.92
C CYS A 261 -7.56 9.65 2.79
N VAL A 262 -6.35 9.21 3.10
CA VAL A 262 -5.37 9.94 3.92
C VAL A 262 -4.00 9.92 3.23
N PRO A 263 -3.14 10.93 3.42
CA PRO A 263 -1.77 10.88 2.91
C PRO A 263 -0.88 9.90 3.66
N SER A 264 -1.22 9.57 4.91
CA SER A 264 -0.44 8.64 5.73
C SER A 264 -1.25 8.17 6.95
N MET A 265 -0.78 7.11 7.60
CA MET A 265 -1.31 6.68 8.89
C MET A 265 -1.06 7.68 10.02
N GLU A 266 -0.13 8.62 9.85
CA GLU A 266 0.13 9.68 10.85
C GLU A 266 -1.09 10.57 11.05
N VAL A 267 -1.85 10.81 9.98
CA VAL A 267 -3.12 11.57 10.00
C VAL A 267 -4.18 10.80 10.77
N VAL A 268 -4.32 9.50 10.55
CA VAL A 268 -5.28 8.68 11.32
C VAL A 268 -4.95 8.73 12.81
N ALA A 269 -3.65 8.69 13.14
CA ALA A 269 -3.17 8.77 14.52
C ALA A 269 -3.30 10.17 15.17
N ASP A 270 -3.67 11.22 14.43
CA ASP A 270 -4.02 12.54 15.00
C ASP A 270 -5.42 12.56 15.63
N TYR A 271 -6.26 11.57 15.30
CA TYR A 271 -7.62 11.47 15.82
C TYR A 271 -7.70 10.43 16.95
N PRO A 272 -8.64 10.59 17.90
CA PRO A 272 -8.89 9.57 18.92
C PRO A 272 -9.48 8.30 18.30
N LEU A 273 -9.30 7.15 18.97
CA LEU A 273 -9.72 5.83 18.46
C LEU A 273 -11.24 5.69 18.23
N ASP A 274 -12.05 6.53 18.88
CA ASP A 274 -13.50 6.59 18.75
C ASP A 274 -13.98 7.74 17.85
N HIS A 275 -13.06 8.37 17.10
CA HIS A 275 -13.41 9.39 16.12
C HIS A 275 -14.35 8.83 15.03
N SER A 276 -15.36 9.62 14.69
CA SER A 276 -16.30 9.31 13.62
C SER A 276 -15.90 10.09 12.37
N TYR A 277 -15.40 9.36 11.36
CA TYR A 277 -15.08 9.93 10.05
C TYR A 277 -16.33 9.98 9.18
N ASN A 278 -16.53 11.10 8.47
CA ASN A 278 -17.41 11.16 7.30
C ASN A 278 -16.78 10.40 6.13
N SER A 279 -17.56 9.51 5.53
CA SER A 279 -17.11 8.68 4.39
C SER A 279 -17.56 9.22 3.03
N PHE A 280 -16.88 8.84 1.95
CA PHE A 280 -17.27 9.20 0.56
C PHE A 280 -18.70 8.77 0.16
N THR A 281 -19.31 7.84 0.89
CA THR A 281 -20.59 7.19 0.54
C THR A 281 -21.82 7.79 1.23
N GLU A 282 -21.66 8.73 2.16
CA GLU A 282 -22.78 9.35 2.87
C GLU A 282 -23.42 10.44 2.01
N SER A 283 -24.62 10.17 1.46
CA SER A 283 -25.29 11.00 0.47
C SER A 283 -25.97 12.26 1.06
N VAL A 284 -25.20 13.12 1.71
CA VAL A 284 -25.64 14.46 2.09
C VAL A 284 -24.59 15.44 1.59
N ALA A 285 -24.92 16.15 0.50
CA ALA A 285 -24.18 17.26 -0.13
C ALA A 285 -22.72 17.44 0.34
N CYS A 286 -21.76 16.76 -0.33
CA CYS A 286 -20.31 16.82 -0.08
C CYS A 286 -19.85 16.44 1.34
N ALA A 287 -19.82 15.15 1.63
CA ALA A 287 -18.86 14.57 2.57
C ALA A 287 -17.60 14.17 1.77
N ASP A 288 -16.51 14.93 1.92
CA ASP A 288 -15.39 14.86 0.98
C ASP A 288 -14.44 13.70 1.23
N GLY A 289 -14.62 12.88 2.28
CA GLY A 289 -13.89 11.62 2.52
C GLY A 289 -12.35 11.70 2.59
N TYR A 290 -11.76 12.86 2.31
CA TYR A 290 -10.35 13.16 2.35
C TYR A 290 -9.99 13.76 3.69
N TYR A 291 -8.93 13.24 4.32
CA TYR A 291 -8.43 13.72 5.60
C TYR A 291 -6.93 14.01 5.51
N PRO A 292 -6.43 15.08 6.15
CA PRO A 292 -7.19 16.05 6.94
C PRO A 292 -8.01 17.05 6.10
N ALA A 293 -7.76 17.15 4.80
CA ALA A 293 -8.50 18.02 3.89
C ALA A 293 -8.47 17.48 2.45
N GLU A 294 -9.34 18.02 1.60
CA GLU A 294 -9.42 17.68 0.17
C GLU A 294 -8.13 18.05 -0.58
N PRO A 295 -7.65 17.23 -1.54
CA PRO A 295 -6.52 17.59 -2.40
C PRO A 295 -6.76 18.92 -3.10
N MET A 296 -5.73 19.78 -3.13
CA MET A 296 -5.79 21.13 -3.74
C MET A 296 -6.27 21.11 -5.18
N THR A 297 -5.97 20.04 -5.91
CA THR A 297 -6.35 19.85 -7.31
C THR A 297 -7.82 19.45 -7.46
N LEU A 298 -8.46 18.81 -6.48
CA LEU A 298 -9.90 18.52 -6.53
C LEU A 298 -10.75 19.66 -5.97
N ALA A 299 -10.13 20.49 -5.16
CA ALA A 299 -10.69 21.61 -4.45
C ALA A 299 -11.00 22.82 -5.35
N ASN A 300 -12.01 22.71 -6.22
CA ASN A 300 -12.64 23.86 -6.89
C ASN A 300 -13.53 24.69 -5.97
#